data_AF-A0A662MY28-F1
#
_entry.id   AF-A0A662MY28-F1
#
_cell.length_a   1.000
_cell.length_b   1.000
_cell.length_c   1.000
_cell.angle_alpha   90.00
_cell.angle_beta   90.00
_cell.angle_gamma   90.00
#
_symmetry.space_group_name_H-M   'P 1'
#
loop_
_entity.id
_entity.type
_entity.pdbx_description
1 polymer ?
#
loop_
_entity_poly.entity_id
_entity_poly.type
_entity_poly.pdbx_seq_one_letter_code
_entity_poly.pdbx_strand_id
1 'polypeptide(L)'
;MKFYDREEEMEALEKALNLIGSRSSLIIVTGRRRIGKTRLVRESFSRKNIPCLDFFVSVKEESLLLEDFQDEIEEKLGYSPKFEEDLLNFFI
;
A
#
# COMPACT_ATOMS: atom_id res chain seq x y z
N MET A 1 -16.74 -1.30 -14.09
CA MET A 1 -17.72 -1.63 -13.03
C MET A 1 -17.67 -0.50 -12.00
N LYS A 2 -18.80 0.14 -11.67
CA LYS A 2 -18.82 1.25 -10.69
C LYS A 2 -18.45 0.75 -9.27
N PHE A 3 -17.86 1.62 -8.46
CA PHE A 3 -17.54 1.38 -7.05
C PHE A 3 -18.72 1.94 -6.23
N TYR A 4 -19.43 1.08 -5.51
CA TYR A 4 -20.68 1.41 -4.83
C TYR A 4 -20.53 1.25 -3.30
N ASP A 5 -21.30 2.03 -2.55
CA ASP A 5 -21.64 1.80 -1.14
C ASP A 5 -20.44 1.75 -0.18
N ARG A 6 -19.61 2.80 -0.26
CA ARG A 6 -18.36 2.99 0.50
C ARG A 6 -18.04 4.47 0.73
N GLU A 7 -19.05 5.35 0.68
CA GLU A 7 -18.84 6.79 0.80
C GLU A 7 -18.15 7.15 2.12
N GLU A 8 -18.57 6.56 3.23
CA GLU A 8 -18.01 6.83 4.56
C GLU A 8 -16.55 6.39 4.69
N GLU A 9 -16.21 5.17 4.24
CA GLU A 9 -14.81 4.70 4.31
C GLU A 9 -13.91 5.44 3.33
N MET A 10 -14.44 5.84 2.16
CA MET A 10 -13.73 6.70 1.24
C MET A 10 -13.43 8.06 1.87
N GLU A 11 -14.42 8.70 2.52
CA GLU A 11 -14.23 9.99 3.18
C GLU A 11 -13.21 9.89 4.32
N ALA A 12 -13.24 8.82 5.10
CA ALA A 12 -12.26 8.57 6.16
C ALA A 12 -10.83 8.40 5.61
N LEU A 13 -10.66 7.63 4.53
CA LEU A 13 -9.38 7.49 3.85
C LEU A 13 -8.90 8.82 3.26
N GLU A 14 -9.79 9.59 2.63
CA GLU A 14 -9.43 10.91 2.06
C GLU A 14 -8.95 11.89 3.14
N LYS A 15 -9.62 11.94 4.29
CA LYS A 15 -9.17 12.76 5.43
C LYS A 15 -7.77 12.38 5.88
N ALA A 16 -7.46 11.09 5.92
CA ALA A 16 -6.13 10.62 6.29
C ALA A 16 -5.08 10.94 5.21
N LEU A 17 -5.41 10.75 3.93
CA LEU A 17 -4.53 11.06 2.80
C LEU A 17 -4.17 12.56 2.73
N ASN A 18 -5.11 13.45 3.07
CA ASN A 18 -4.86 14.90 3.11
C ASN A 18 -3.79 15.31 4.16
N LEU A 19 -3.49 14.45 5.14
CA LEU A 19 -2.49 14.72 6.18
C LEU A 19 -1.09 14.23 5.80
N ILE A 20 -0.94 13.46 4.72
CA ILE A 20 0.36 12.88 4.33
C ILE A 20 1.39 13.97 3.99
N GLY A 21 0.97 15.11 3.45
CA GLY A 21 1.86 16.22 3.13
C GLY A 21 2.43 16.96 4.35
N SER A 22 1.86 16.77 5.55
CA SER A 22 2.29 17.44 6.78
C SER A 22 2.94 16.51 7.80
N ARG A 23 2.63 15.20 7.77
CA ARG A 23 3.19 14.21 8.69
C ARG A 23 3.14 12.78 8.13
N SER A 24 4.10 11.96 8.56
CA SER A 24 4.03 10.51 8.38
C SER A 24 2.83 9.93 9.11
N SER A 25 2.08 9.04 8.45
CA SER A 25 0.85 8.45 8.98
C SER A 25 0.79 6.95 8.66
N LEU A 26 0.37 6.14 9.62
CA LEU A 26 0.07 4.72 9.44
C LEU A 26 -1.44 4.51 9.46
N ILE A 27 -1.98 3.91 8.38
CA ILE A 27 -3.41 3.63 8.24
C ILE A 27 -3.59 2.11 8.15
N ILE A 28 -4.42 1.55 9.02
CA ILE A 28 -4.73 0.12 9.04
C ILE A 28 -6.18 -0.08 8.58
N VAL A 29 -6.37 -0.75 7.44
CA VAL A 29 -7.69 -1.06 6.89
C VAL A 29 -8.08 -2.50 7.26
N THR A 30 -9.05 -2.65 8.16
CA THR A 30 -9.49 -3.96 8.69
C THR A 30 -10.88 -4.35 8.18
N GLY A 31 -11.28 -5.61 8.40
CA GLY A 31 -12.60 -6.14 8.03
C GLY A 31 -12.56 -7.56 7.47
N ARG A 32 -13.74 -8.15 7.20
CA ARG A 32 -13.89 -9.55 6.75
C ARG A 32 -13.20 -9.84 5.41
N ARG A 33 -12.88 -11.11 5.15
CA ARG A 33 -12.37 -11.58 3.85
C ARG A 33 -13.41 -11.27 2.76
N ARG A 34 -12.95 -10.84 1.57
CA ARG A 34 -13.78 -10.52 0.37
C ARG A 34 -14.72 -9.30 0.48
N ILE A 35 -14.53 -8.42 1.46
CA ILE A 35 -15.33 -7.18 1.57
C ILE A 35 -14.84 -6.03 0.65
N GLY A 36 -13.77 -6.24 -0.11
CA GLY A 36 -13.28 -5.26 -1.09
C GLY A 36 -12.24 -4.25 -0.58
N LYS A 37 -11.59 -4.49 0.56
CA LYS A 37 -10.58 -3.58 1.17
C LYS A 37 -9.49 -3.13 0.19
N THR A 38 -8.86 -4.07 -0.53
CA THR A 38 -7.82 -3.74 -1.53
C THR A 38 -8.37 -2.83 -2.63
N ARG A 39 -9.61 -3.08 -3.08
CA ARG A 39 -10.25 -2.25 -4.10
C ARG A 39 -10.58 -0.86 -3.57
N LEU A 40 -11.01 -0.74 -2.31
CA LEU A 40 -11.26 0.54 -1.65
C LEU A 40 -10.00 1.40 -1.66
N VAL A 41 -8.86 0.86 -1.17
CA VAL A 41 -7.59 1.60 -1.12
C VAL A 41 -7.14 2.01 -2.52
N ARG A 42 -7.11 1.09 -3.49
CA ARG A 42 -6.70 1.40 -4.88
C ARG A 42 -7.59 2.47 -5.52
N GLU A 43 -8.91 2.41 -5.27
CA GLU A 43 -9.85 3.43 -5.74
C GLU A 43 -9.57 4.81 -5.13
N SER A 44 -9.29 4.89 -3.82
CA SER A 44 -8.95 6.15 -3.14
C SER A 44 -7.70 6.81 -3.72
N PHE A 45 -6.64 6.03 -3.94
CA PHE A 45 -5.39 6.54 -4.51
C PHE A 45 -5.57 6.96 -5.97
N SER A 46 -6.29 6.16 -6.77
CA SER A 46 -6.60 6.45 -8.17
C SER A 46 -7.41 7.75 -8.33
N ARG A 47 -8.47 7.95 -7.52
CA ARG A 47 -9.31 9.16 -7.56
C ARG A 47 -8.53 10.45 -7.24
N LYS A 48 -7.51 10.36 -6.38
CA LYS A 48 -6.65 11.49 -6.00
C LYS A 48 -5.38 11.59 -6.86
N ASN A 49 -5.19 10.67 -7.81
CA ASN A 49 -3.99 10.55 -8.63
C ASN A 49 -2.69 10.54 -7.80
N ILE A 50 -2.72 9.85 -6.66
CA ILE A 50 -1.57 9.74 -5.76
C ILE A 50 -0.70 8.57 -6.23
N PRO A 51 0.58 8.80 -6.59
CA PRO A 51 1.49 7.71 -6.93
C PRO A 51 1.74 6.85 -5.69
N CYS A 52 1.73 5.53 -5.87
CA CYS A 52 1.98 4.57 -4.79
C CYS A 52 2.74 3.33 -5.27
N LEU A 53 3.50 2.76 -4.35
CA LEU A 53 4.07 1.42 -4.45
C LEU A 53 3.08 0.43 -3.80
N ASP A 54 2.70 -0.63 -4.50
CA ASP A 54 1.72 -1.62 -4.04
C ASP A 54 2.39 -2.97 -3.80
N PHE A 55 2.80 -3.19 -2.55
CA PHE A 55 3.51 -4.40 -2.16
C PHE A 55 2.54 -5.53 -1.75
N PHE A 56 2.47 -6.58 -2.56
CA PHE A 56 1.65 -7.75 -2.26
C PHE A 56 2.42 -8.79 -1.46
N VAL A 57 2.02 -8.98 -0.19
CA VAL A 57 2.63 -9.99 0.69
C VAL A 57 1.91 -11.34 0.52
N SER A 58 2.47 -12.20 -0.33
CA SER A 58 2.01 -13.58 -0.49
C SER A 58 2.68 -14.54 0.51
N VAL A 59 2.16 -15.77 0.62
CA VAL A 59 2.80 -16.83 1.43
C VAL A 59 3.98 -17.41 0.64
N LYS A 60 5.17 -16.83 0.82
CA LYS A 60 6.44 -17.29 0.24
C LYS A 60 7.62 -16.88 1.12
N GLU A 61 8.81 -17.37 0.80
CA GLU A 61 10.06 -17.01 1.47
C GLU A 61 10.29 -15.49 1.45
N GLU A 62 10.90 -14.97 2.51
CA GLU A 62 11.16 -13.53 2.67
C GLU A 62 12.02 -12.97 1.53
N SER A 63 13.07 -13.70 1.13
CA SER A 63 13.93 -13.30 0.01
C SER A 63 13.15 -13.08 -1.28
N LEU A 64 12.19 -13.95 -1.58
CA LEU A 64 11.31 -13.81 -2.74
C LEU A 64 10.35 -12.62 -2.61
N LEU A 65 9.91 -12.26 -1.40
CA LEU A 65 9.11 -11.05 -1.17
C LEU A 65 9.93 -9.79 -1.41
N LEU A 66 11.18 -9.79 -0.96
CA LEU A 66 12.10 -8.67 -1.18
C LEU A 66 12.41 -8.47 -2.67
N GLU A 67 12.61 -9.55 -3.42
CA GLU A 67 12.75 -9.50 -4.88
C GLU A 67 11.53 -8.83 -5.55
N ASP A 68 10.29 -9.24 -5.21
CA ASP A 68 9.07 -8.59 -5.75
C ASP A 68 9.03 -7.09 -5.41
N PHE A 69 9.51 -6.71 -4.23
CA PHE A 69 9.52 -5.31 -3.81
C PHE A 69 10.57 -4.51 -4.59
N GLN A 70 11.72 -5.11 -4.91
CA GLN A 70 12.74 -4.50 -5.75
C GLN A 70 12.19 -4.23 -7.14
N ASP A 71 11.54 -5.24 -7.72
CA ASP A 71 10.93 -5.14 -9.05
C ASP A 71 9.88 -4.02 -9.12
N GLU A 72 8.98 -3.95 -8.12
CA GLU A 72 7.94 -2.90 -8.03
C GLU A 72 8.56 -1.49 -7.89
N ILE A 73 9.64 -1.34 -7.12
CA ILE A 73 10.35 -0.07 -6.95
C ILE A 73 11.09 0.32 -8.24
N GLU A 74 11.77 -0.63 -8.88
CA GLU A 74 12.49 -0.39 -10.12
C GLU A 74 11.55 -0.01 -11.26
N GLU A 75 10.42 -0.72 -11.40
CA GLU A 75 9.41 -0.44 -12.42
C GLU A 75 8.82 0.97 -12.26
N LYS A 76 8.52 1.40 -11.03
CA LYS A 76 7.82 2.67 -10.78
C LYS A 76 8.73 3.87 -10.56
N LEU A 77 9.93 3.67 -10.02
CA LEU A 77 10.85 4.74 -9.62
C LEU A 77 12.19 4.71 -10.37
N GLY A 78 12.48 3.66 -11.15
CA GLY A 78 13.67 3.58 -12.01
C GLY A 78 14.97 3.28 -11.27
N TYR A 79 14.91 2.82 -10.02
CA TYR A 79 16.07 2.36 -9.26
C TYR A 79 15.71 1.13 -8.42
N SER A 80 16.68 0.28 -8.12
CA SER A 80 16.47 -0.92 -7.31
C SER A 80 17.33 -0.86 -6.04
N PRO A 81 16.73 -0.67 -4.84
CA PRO A 81 17.46 -0.73 -3.60
C PRO A 81 17.88 -2.17 -3.33
N LYS A 82 19.09 -2.40 -2.81
CA LYS A 82 19.44 -3.71 -2.25
C LYS A 82 18.83 -3.82 -0.86
N PHE A 83 17.90 -4.73 -0.69
CA PHE A 83 17.45 -5.11 0.64
C PHE A 83 18.52 -6.05 1.23
N GLU A 84 19.28 -5.56 2.19
CA GLU A 84 20.07 -6.45 3.05
C GLU A 84 19.08 -7.25 3.92
N GLU A 85 19.38 -8.53 4.18
CA GLU A 85 18.49 -9.52 4.84
C GLU A 85 17.97 -9.11 6.24
N ASP A 86 18.31 -7.92 6.72
CA ASP A 86 18.14 -7.48 8.10
C ASP A 86 17.02 -6.45 8.33
N LEU A 87 16.03 -6.36 7.42
CA LEU A 87 14.87 -5.49 7.63
C LEU A 87 14.09 -5.83 8.91
N LEU A 88 14.06 -7.11 9.32
CA LEU A 88 13.44 -7.55 10.58
C LEU A 88 14.26 -7.14 11.82
N ASN A 89 15.59 -7.09 11.71
CA ASN A 89 16.45 -6.60 12.79
C ASN A 89 16.36 -5.08 13.00
N PHE A 90 15.74 -4.35 12.07
CA PHE A 90 15.53 -2.91 12.21
C PHE A 90 14.32 -2.55 13.11
N PHE A 91 13.39 -3.49 13.31
CA PHE A 91 12.17 -3.28 14.10
C PHE A 91 12.19 -3.93 15.49
N ILE A 92 13.28 -4.62 15.85
CA ILE A 92 13.51 -5.28 17.15
C ILE A 92 14.74 -4.66 17.81
#